data_AF-A0A2N6AMJ8-F1
#
_entry.id   AF-A0A2N6AMJ8-F1
#
_cell.length_a   1.000
_cell.length_b   1.000
_cell.length_c   1.000
_cell.angle_alpha   90.00
_cell.angle_beta   90.00
_cell.angle_gamma   90.00
#
_symmetry.space_group_name_H-M   'P 1'
#
loop_
_entity.id
_entity.type
_entity.pdbx_description
1 polymer ?
#
loop_
_entity_poly.entity_id
_entity_poly.type
_entity_poly.pdbx_seq_one_letter_code
_entity_poly.pdbx_strand_id
1 'polypeptide(L)'
;MNTMRISHIVLSLLLLTSITAAGQGSLDWEEKAEFGVEVAGKIDITAQVFQPTNYQPFLILTSERLKSPVLIDLAKKKVYSLKTSDIKAEGDFLHTNGIPNGKSVAKYAMKGGASTFKVHGTKVSMTIRQTLVGEIEPAIILAHSPDYTIRMEKYKPNRKSINTIKACKNQTEVVVMFATWCSTCKVVLPQVMRIFDDAANSRLNIRYIGIAQGGDEPRDALERYGHDYPAVILLRDGKEIDRILGPTPYPIENAIAKTLR
;
A
#
# COMPACT_ATOMS: atom_id res chain seq x y z
N MET A 1 -89.23 -18.31 -5.14
CA MET A 1 -89.10 -17.41 -3.97
C MET A 1 -87.91 -17.85 -3.14
N ASN A 2 -87.06 -16.89 -2.75
CA ASN A 2 -85.88 -16.97 -1.89
C ASN A 2 -84.63 -17.73 -2.37
N THR A 3 -83.81 -17.02 -3.15
CA THR A 3 -82.37 -17.23 -3.28
C THR A 3 -81.64 -16.55 -2.11
N MET A 4 -80.94 -17.32 -1.27
CA MET A 4 -80.06 -16.82 -0.21
C MET A 4 -78.66 -16.64 -0.82
N ARG A 5 -78.19 -15.39 -0.95
CA ARG A 5 -76.82 -15.05 -1.36
C ARG A 5 -75.90 -15.05 -0.14
N ILE A 6 -74.86 -15.88 -0.19
CA ILE A 6 -73.71 -15.81 0.74
C ILE A 6 -72.64 -14.97 0.06
N SER A 7 -72.34 -13.80 0.62
CA SER A 7 -71.25 -12.94 0.17
C SER A 7 -69.91 -13.46 0.72
N HIS A 8 -69.02 -13.93 -0.15
CA HIS A 8 -67.61 -14.09 0.19
C HIS A 8 -66.87 -12.79 -0.12
N ILE A 9 -66.45 -12.08 0.92
CA ILE A 9 -65.52 -10.95 0.83
C ILE A 9 -64.11 -11.55 0.67
N VAL A 10 -63.56 -11.48 -0.54
CA VAL A 10 -62.14 -11.79 -0.79
C VAL A 10 -61.33 -10.56 -0.43
N LEU A 11 -60.77 -10.56 0.78
CA LEU A 11 -59.82 -9.54 1.23
C LEU A 11 -58.47 -9.79 0.54
N SER A 12 -58.23 -9.11 -0.58
CA SER A 12 -56.94 -9.14 -1.27
C SER A 12 -55.94 -8.31 -0.48
N LEU A 13 -55.12 -8.97 0.34
CA LEU A 13 -54.02 -8.37 1.07
C LEU A 13 -52.88 -8.08 0.09
N LEU A 14 -52.79 -6.85 -0.44
CA LEU A 14 -51.60 -6.40 -1.14
C LEU A 14 -50.44 -6.32 -0.12
N LEU A 15 -49.54 -7.29 -0.17
CA LEU A 15 -48.21 -7.15 0.44
C LEU A 15 -47.46 -6.06 -0.32
N LEU A 16 -47.47 -4.84 0.23
CA LEU A 16 -46.45 -3.84 -0.05
C LEU A 16 -45.12 -4.39 0.47
N THR A 17 -44.36 -5.03 -0.43
CA THR A 17 -42.94 -5.27 -0.17
C THR A 17 -42.26 -3.90 -0.20
N SER A 18 -41.98 -3.39 0.98
CA SER A 18 -41.06 -2.27 1.14
C SER A 18 -39.73 -2.70 0.52
N ILE A 19 -39.42 -2.19 -0.68
CA ILE A 19 -38.06 -2.20 -1.18
C ILE A 19 -37.31 -1.26 -0.22
N THR A 20 -36.72 -1.84 0.82
CA THR A 20 -35.64 -1.17 1.52
C THR A 20 -34.59 -0.90 0.45
N ALA A 21 -34.35 0.37 0.13
CA ALA A 21 -33.14 0.75 -0.56
C ALA A 21 -32.00 0.12 0.25
N ALA A 22 -31.34 -0.89 -0.30
CA ALA A 22 -30.18 -1.50 0.31
C ALA A 22 -29.20 -0.35 0.58
N GLY A 23 -29.08 0.07 1.84
CA GLY A 23 -28.01 0.96 2.24
C GLY A 23 -26.73 0.30 1.76
N GLN A 24 -26.00 0.96 0.86
CA GLN A 24 -24.73 0.44 0.39
C GLN A 24 -23.91 0.11 1.62
N GLY A 25 -23.61 -1.18 1.81
CA GLY A 25 -22.87 -1.66 2.97
C GLY A 25 -21.48 -1.01 3.07
N SER A 26 -20.77 -1.33 4.14
CA SER A 26 -19.36 -0.95 4.24
C SER A 26 -18.60 -1.40 2.99
N LEU A 27 -17.81 -0.50 2.43
CA LEU A 27 -16.90 -0.80 1.34
C LEU A 27 -15.47 -0.61 1.82
N ASP A 28 -14.69 -1.66 1.66
CA ASP A 28 -13.28 -1.68 2.01
C ASP A 28 -12.44 -1.27 0.80
N TRP A 29 -11.34 -0.61 1.10
CA TRP A 29 -10.38 -0.14 0.12
C TRP A 29 -8.98 -0.52 0.61
N GLU A 30 -8.15 -0.96 -0.32
CA GLU A 30 -6.78 -1.36 -0.06
C GLU A 30 -5.83 -0.37 -0.72
N GLU A 31 -4.74 -0.05 -0.04
CA GLU A 31 -3.71 0.81 -0.60
C GLU A 31 -3.03 0.17 -1.84
N LYS A 32 -2.88 0.99 -2.88
CA LYS A 32 -2.11 0.77 -4.10
C LYS A 32 -0.78 1.50 -3.98
N ALA A 33 0.19 0.84 -3.36
CA ALA A 33 1.49 1.45 -3.04
C ALA A 33 2.38 1.72 -4.28
N GLU A 34 1.99 1.23 -5.46
CA GLU A 34 2.67 1.53 -6.72
C GLU A 34 2.57 3.01 -7.13
N PHE A 35 1.66 3.78 -6.53
CA PHE A 35 1.51 5.20 -6.83
C PHE A 35 2.54 6.06 -6.08
N GLY A 36 3.40 6.75 -6.83
CA GLY A 36 4.12 7.92 -6.36
C GLY A 36 3.23 9.16 -6.39
N VAL A 37 3.20 9.93 -5.31
CA VAL A 37 2.36 11.14 -5.22
C VAL A 37 3.20 12.37 -4.90
N GLU A 38 2.93 13.46 -5.63
CA GLU A 38 3.44 14.79 -5.32
C GLU A 38 2.29 15.73 -5.02
N VAL A 39 2.43 16.51 -3.95
CA VAL A 39 1.53 17.60 -3.59
C VAL A 39 2.30 18.92 -3.63
N ALA A 40 1.78 19.88 -4.39
CA ALA A 40 2.45 21.14 -4.67
C ALA A 40 3.89 20.97 -5.22
N GLY A 41 4.08 19.98 -6.10
CA GLY A 41 5.37 19.71 -6.77
C GLY A 41 6.45 19.13 -5.85
N LYS A 42 6.07 18.59 -4.69
CA LYS A 42 6.99 17.89 -3.78
C LYS A 42 6.42 16.52 -3.48
N ILE A 43 7.28 15.50 -3.50
CA ILE A 43 6.96 14.14 -3.08
C ILE A 43 6.31 14.19 -1.70
N ASP A 44 5.21 13.46 -1.55
CA ASP A 44 4.44 13.39 -0.31
C ASP A 44 4.39 11.96 0.22
N ILE A 45 5.23 11.68 1.22
CA ILE A 45 5.31 10.35 1.83
C ILE A 45 4.12 10.04 2.76
N THR A 46 3.27 11.03 3.04
CA THR A 46 2.02 10.88 3.81
C THR A 46 0.84 10.53 2.92
N ALA A 47 1.02 10.60 1.60
CA ALA A 47 -0.02 10.28 0.65
C ALA A 47 -0.22 8.76 0.54
N GLN A 48 -1.48 8.34 0.45
CA GLN A 48 -1.88 6.97 0.18
C GLN A 48 -3.00 6.98 -0.86
N VAL A 49 -2.92 6.04 -1.80
CA VAL A 49 -3.90 5.87 -2.88
C VAL A 49 -4.57 4.53 -2.67
N PHE A 50 -5.89 4.51 -2.54
CA PHE A 50 -6.66 3.30 -2.26
C PHE A 50 -7.54 2.93 -3.44
N GLN A 51 -7.73 1.64 -3.67
CA GLN A 51 -8.69 1.07 -4.64
C GLN A 51 -9.71 0.23 -3.87
N PRO A 52 -11.00 0.20 -4.27
CA PRO A 52 -11.98 -0.59 -3.55
C PRO A 52 -11.69 -2.09 -3.79
N THR A 53 -11.87 -2.91 -2.75
CA THR A 53 -11.55 -4.36 -2.77
C THR A 53 -12.41 -5.16 -3.73
N ASN A 54 -13.54 -4.60 -4.18
CA ASN A 54 -14.39 -5.15 -5.23
C ASN A 54 -14.00 -4.68 -6.64
N TYR A 55 -12.83 -4.04 -6.79
CA TYR A 55 -12.22 -3.62 -8.06
C TYR A 55 -13.05 -2.67 -8.92
N GLN A 56 -14.01 -1.95 -8.31
CA GLN A 56 -14.69 -0.86 -8.99
C GLN A 56 -13.69 0.23 -9.45
N PRO A 57 -13.97 0.97 -10.54
CA PRO A 57 -13.02 1.88 -11.18
C PRO A 57 -12.92 3.23 -10.43
N PHE A 58 -12.65 3.17 -9.14
CA PHE A 58 -12.46 4.32 -8.27
C PHE A 58 -11.11 4.26 -7.58
N LEU A 59 -10.55 5.43 -7.27
CA LEU A 59 -9.45 5.57 -6.33
C LEU A 59 -9.82 6.58 -5.25
N ILE A 60 -9.30 6.41 -4.05
CA ILE A 60 -9.30 7.45 -3.02
C ILE A 60 -7.85 7.87 -2.76
N LEU A 61 -7.58 9.17 -2.81
CA LEU A 61 -6.29 9.74 -2.41
C LEU A 61 -6.46 10.47 -1.07
N THR A 62 -5.67 10.07 -0.08
CA THR A 62 -5.47 10.79 1.19
C THR A 62 -4.06 11.38 1.23
N SER A 63 -3.88 12.46 1.99
CA SER A 63 -2.58 13.10 2.22
C SER A 63 -2.73 14.17 3.31
N GLU A 64 -1.74 14.28 4.21
CA GLU A 64 -1.70 15.36 5.23
C GLU A 64 -1.50 16.75 4.61
N ARG A 65 -1.04 16.81 3.35
CA ARG A 65 -0.78 18.04 2.59
C ARG A 65 -1.99 18.48 1.76
N LEU A 66 -3.09 17.72 1.79
CA LEU A 66 -4.36 18.07 1.17
C LEU A 66 -5.38 18.49 2.24
N LYS A 67 -6.21 19.49 1.92
CA LYS A 67 -7.28 19.98 2.81
C LYS A 67 -8.40 18.94 3.03
N SER A 68 -8.52 17.99 2.11
CA SER A 68 -9.56 16.97 2.11
C SER A 68 -9.10 15.77 1.29
N PRO A 69 -9.51 14.55 1.62
CA PRO A 69 -9.41 13.41 0.72
C PRO A 69 -10.13 13.67 -0.60
N VAL A 70 -9.74 12.96 -1.64
CA VAL A 70 -10.43 13.01 -2.92
C VAL A 70 -10.79 11.62 -3.44
N LEU A 71 -11.98 11.50 -4.00
CA LEU A 71 -12.38 10.36 -4.82
C LEU A 71 -12.06 10.67 -6.28
N ILE A 72 -11.44 9.73 -6.98
CA ILE A 72 -11.16 9.78 -8.40
C ILE A 72 -12.06 8.72 -9.07
N ASP A 73 -13.03 9.17 -9.85
CA ASP A 73 -13.89 8.32 -10.67
C ASP A 73 -13.21 8.14 -12.04
N LEU A 74 -12.63 6.97 -12.27
CA LEU A 74 -11.85 6.68 -13.48
C LEU A 74 -12.76 6.59 -14.71
N ALA A 75 -14.00 6.11 -14.54
CA ALA A 75 -14.98 5.99 -15.62
C ALA A 75 -15.47 7.37 -16.07
N LYS A 76 -15.81 8.25 -15.14
CA LYS A 76 -16.28 9.62 -15.44
C LYS A 76 -15.14 10.60 -15.65
N LYS A 77 -13.89 10.21 -15.40
CA LYS A 77 -12.71 11.07 -15.53
C LYS A 77 -12.86 12.34 -14.71
N LYS A 78 -13.30 12.19 -13.45
CA LYS A 78 -13.58 13.30 -12.53
C LYS A 78 -12.98 13.04 -11.15
N VAL A 79 -12.61 14.14 -10.49
CA VAL A 79 -12.11 14.15 -9.12
C VAL A 79 -13.11 14.90 -8.24
N TYR A 80 -13.45 14.31 -7.10
CA TYR A 80 -14.42 14.81 -6.14
C TYR A 80 -13.76 15.01 -4.78
N SER A 81 -13.96 16.18 -4.17
CA SER A 81 -13.52 16.42 -2.79
C SER A 81 -14.50 15.78 -1.82
N LEU A 82 -13.97 14.98 -0.89
CA LEU A 82 -14.72 14.25 0.14
C LEU A 82 -14.64 14.96 1.49
N LYS A 83 -15.51 14.60 2.43
CA LYS A 83 -15.32 14.95 3.83
C LYS A 83 -14.43 13.91 4.49
N THR A 84 -13.61 14.33 5.45
CA THR A 84 -12.81 13.38 6.25
C THR A 84 -13.69 12.37 6.99
N SER A 85 -14.92 12.75 7.37
CA SER A 85 -15.90 11.84 8.00
C SER A 85 -16.40 10.72 7.10
N ASP A 86 -16.20 10.82 5.78
CA ASP A 86 -16.67 9.83 4.82
C ASP A 86 -15.73 8.60 4.75
N ILE A 87 -14.54 8.72 5.35
CA ILE A 87 -13.49 7.72 5.33
C ILE A 87 -13.06 7.36 6.76
N LYS A 88 -12.72 6.09 6.98
CA LYS A 88 -12.03 5.61 8.18
C LYS A 88 -10.77 4.89 7.75
N ALA A 89 -9.61 5.52 7.89
CA ALA A 89 -8.34 4.93 7.54
C ALA A 89 -7.80 4.05 8.68
N GLU A 90 -7.32 2.86 8.34
CA GLU A 90 -6.71 1.90 9.26
C GLU A 90 -5.50 1.26 8.58
N GLY A 91 -4.32 1.89 8.77
CA GLY A 91 -3.07 1.44 8.17
C GLY A 91 -3.11 1.42 6.64
N ASP A 92 -3.02 0.22 6.07
CA ASP A 92 -3.00 -0.02 4.63
C ASP A 92 -4.43 -0.15 4.03
N PHE A 93 -5.46 0.00 4.88
CA PHE A 93 -6.87 -0.07 4.50
C PHE A 93 -7.63 1.23 4.78
N LEU A 94 -8.74 1.39 4.08
CA LEU A 94 -9.70 2.47 4.29
C LEU A 94 -11.12 1.91 4.18
N HIS A 95 -12.02 2.34 5.06
CA HIS A 95 -13.43 1.94 5.07
C HIS A 95 -14.35 3.13 4.76
N THR A 96 -15.34 2.91 3.90
CA THR A 96 -16.40 3.89 3.56
C THR A 96 -17.78 3.26 3.62
N ASN A 97 -18.83 4.08 3.60
CA ASN A 97 -20.21 3.60 3.42
C ASN A 97 -20.58 3.66 1.93
N GLY A 98 -20.42 2.55 1.20
CA GLY A 98 -20.47 2.55 -0.26
C GLY A 98 -19.40 3.44 -0.92
N ILE A 99 -19.62 3.81 -2.18
CA ILE A 99 -18.76 4.79 -2.87
C ILE A 99 -19.10 6.20 -2.34
N PRO A 100 -18.14 6.93 -1.74
CA PRO A 100 -18.39 8.28 -1.25
C PRO A 100 -18.86 9.22 -2.37
N ASN A 101 -19.61 10.24 -2.01
CA ASN A 101 -19.97 11.32 -2.93
C ASN A 101 -19.27 12.62 -2.51
N GLY A 102 -19.14 13.55 -3.44
CA GLY A 102 -18.42 14.79 -3.18
C GLY A 102 -18.69 15.84 -4.24
N LYS A 103 -18.15 17.04 -4.02
CA LYS A 103 -18.20 18.11 -5.02
C LYS A 103 -17.10 17.89 -6.04
N SER A 104 -17.44 17.93 -7.33
CA SER A 104 -16.44 17.84 -8.42
C SER A 104 -15.47 19.02 -8.31
N VAL A 105 -14.17 18.75 -8.20
CA VAL A 105 -13.12 19.76 -8.06
C VAL A 105 -12.15 19.78 -9.25
N ALA A 106 -12.05 18.68 -9.99
CA ALA A 106 -11.22 18.61 -11.19
C ALA A 106 -11.69 17.54 -12.18
N LYS A 107 -11.16 17.60 -13.41
CA LYS A 107 -11.15 16.48 -14.33
C LYS A 107 -9.95 15.58 -14.02
N TYR A 108 -10.07 14.30 -14.32
CA TYR A 108 -9.00 13.32 -14.21
C TYR A 108 -8.62 12.82 -15.60
N ALA A 109 -7.33 12.74 -15.87
CA ALA A 109 -6.82 12.09 -17.07
C ALA A 109 -5.45 11.49 -16.74
N MET A 110 -5.17 10.33 -17.32
CA MET A 110 -3.90 9.65 -17.21
C MET A 110 -3.23 9.59 -18.58
N LYS A 111 -1.94 9.94 -18.63
CA LYS A 111 -1.11 9.88 -19.84
C LYS A 111 0.24 9.27 -19.45
N GLY A 112 0.60 8.14 -20.07
CA GLY A 112 1.88 7.46 -19.80
C GLY A 112 2.08 7.09 -18.33
N GLY A 113 1.04 6.60 -17.65
CA GLY A 113 1.10 6.22 -16.23
C GLY A 113 1.09 7.39 -15.25
N ALA A 114 1.05 8.64 -15.71
CA ALA A 114 0.97 9.82 -14.86
C ALA A 114 -0.37 10.56 -15.00
N SER A 115 -0.85 11.14 -13.91
CA SER A 115 -2.01 12.02 -13.87
C SER A 115 -1.69 13.29 -13.10
N THR A 116 -2.34 14.40 -13.46
CA THR A 116 -2.19 15.68 -12.77
C THR A 116 -3.52 16.39 -12.72
N PHE A 117 -3.88 16.88 -11.54
CA PHE A 117 -5.11 17.66 -11.32
C PHE A 117 -4.89 18.68 -10.20
N LYS A 118 -5.88 19.56 -9.98
CA LYS A 118 -5.85 20.54 -8.88
C LYS A 118 -6.95 20.25 -7.89
N VAL A 119 -6.61 20.21 -6.61
CA VAL A 119 -7.56 20.08 -5.49
C VAL A 119 -7.48 21.37 -4.70
N HIS A 120 -8.56 22.16 -4.69
CA HIS A 120 -8.61 23.47 -4.01
C HIS A 120 -7.43 24.39 -4.38
N GLY A 121 -7.03 24.39 -5.66
CA GLY A 121 -5.89 25.16 -6.19
C GLY A 121 -4.52 24.48 -6.05
N THR A 122 -4.38 23.48 -5.19
CA THR A 122 -3.15 22.72 -4.99
C THR A 122 -2.95 21.69 -6.10
N LYS A 123 -1.81 21.74 -6.81
CA LYS A 123 -1.44 20.73 -7.81
C LYS A 123 -1.16 19.39 -7.13
N VAL A 124 -1.77 18.34 -7.63
CA VAL A 124 -1.50 16.94 -7.30
C VAL A 124 -0.99 16.25 -8.56
N SER A 125 0.12 15.54 -8.45
CA SER A 125 0.62 14.63 -9.48
C SER A 125 0.61 13.21 -8.92
N MET A 126 0.11 12.24 -9.66
CA MET A 126 0.18 10.83 -9.32
C MET A 126 0.85 10.07 -10.46
N THR A 127 1.79 9.19 -10.16
CA THR A 127 2.52 8.39 -11.13
C THR A 127 2.47 6.92 -10.72
N ILE A 128 1.99 6.05 -11.60
CA ILE A 128 2.06 4.60 -11.44
C ILE A 128 3.50 4.19 -11.74
N ARG A 129 4.12 3.52 -10.78
CA ARG A 129 5.47 2.98 -10.92
C ARG A 129 5.41 1.54 -11.38
N GLN A 130 6.43 1.11 -12.09
CA GLN A 130 6.53 -0.28 -12.56
C GLN A 130 6.93 -1.20 -11.41
N THR A 131 6.78 -2.51 -11.63
CA THR A 131 7.31 -3.48 -10.69
C THR A 131 8.81 -3.68 -10.93
N LEU A 132 9.58 -3.62 -9.84
CA LEU A 132 10.98 -4.05 -9.88
C LEU A 132 11.00 -5.54 -9.58
N VAL A 133 11.65 -6.33 -10.44
CA VAL A 133 11.60 -7.79 -10.40
C VAL A 133 13.01 -8.38 -10.52
N GLY A 134 13.31 -9.38 -9.68
CA GLY A 134 14.63 -10.01 -9.64
C GLY A 134 15.60 -9.28 -8.73
N GLU A 135 16.90 -9.51 -8.90
CA GLU A 135 17.94 -8.86 -8.10
C GLU A 135 18.13 -7.40 -8.55
N ILE A 136 17.97 -6.47 -7.62
CA ILE A 136 17.99 -5.03 -7.89
C ILE A 136 19.02 -4.31 -7.03
N GLU A 137 19.83 -3.49 -7.67
CA GLU A 137 20.78 -2.62 -6.97
C GLU A 137 20.07 -1.53 -6.14
N PRO A 138 20.55 -1.19 -4.93
CA PRO A 138 19.96 -0.15 -4.09
C PRO A 138 19.74 1.19 -4.80
N ALA A 139 20.69 1.61 -5.65
CA ALA A 139 20.59 2.85 -6.40
C ALA A 139 19.40 2.85 -7.38
N ILE A 140 19.08 1.70 -7.99
CA ILE A 140 17.94 1.55 -8.90
C ILE A 140 16.63 1.61 -8.11
N ILE A 141 16.57 1.00 -6.92
CA ILE A 141 15.42 1.08 -6.02
C ILE A 141 15.13 2.55 -5.65
N LEU A 142 16.15 3.32 -5.27
CA LEU A 142 15.99 4.72 -4.88
C LEU A 142 15.65 5.64 -6.06
N ALA A 143 16.21 5.39 -7.24
CA ALA A 143 15.86 6.13 -8.46
C ALA A 143 14.41 5.86 -8.89
N HIS A 144 13.95 4.61 -8.76
CA HIS A 144 12.59 4.20 -9.10
C HIS A 144 11.55 4.73 -8.11
N SER A 145 11.86 4.71 -6.81
CA SER A 145 10.98 5.14 -5.72
C SER A 145 11.62 6.23 -4.86
N PRO A 146 11.68 7.50 -5.32
CA PRO A 146 12.39 8.57 -4.60
C PRO A 146 11.81 8.93 -3.23
N ASP A 147 10.57 8.51 -2.91
CA ASP A 147 10.03 8.63 -1.55
C ASP A 147 10.77 7.74 -0.55
N TYR A 148 11.44 6.67 -0.99
CA TYR A 148 12.24 5.82 -0.12
C TYR A 148 13.44 6.58 0.45
N THR A 149 14.08 7.46 -0.32
CA THR A 149 15.14 8.34 0.21
C THR A 149 14.63 9.21 1.35
N ILE A 150 13.46 9.83 1.18
CA ILE A 150 12.85 10.67 2.22
C ILE A 150 12.48 9.83 3.46
N ARG A 151 11.98 8.60 3.26
CA ARG A 151 11.67 7.67 4.35
C ARG A 151 12.93 7.23 5.10
N MET A 152 14.01 6.92 4.38
CA MET A 152 15.32 6.58 4.95
C MET A 152 15.88 7.70 5.82
N GLU A 153 15.79 8.96 5.35
CA GLU A 153 16.28 10.13 6.10
C GLU A 153 15.50 10.36 7.40
N LYS A 154 14.18 10.18 7.34
CA LYS A 154 13.30 10.34 8.50
C LYS A 154 13.47 9.23 9.52
N TYR A 155 13.74 8.01 9.08
CA TYR A 155 13.93 6.87 9.97
C TYR A 155 15.21 7.02 10.80
N LYS A 156 15.10 6.74 12.11
CA LYS A 156 16.19 6.84 13.09
C LYS A 156 16.40 5.46 13.75
N PRO A 157 17.29 4.62 13.21
CA PRO A 157 17.53 3.30 13.75
C PRO A 157 18.08 3.33 15.19
N ASN A 158 17.83 2.26 15.94
CA ASN A 158 18.40 2.05 17.26
C ASN A 158 19.92 1.89 17.17
N ARG A 159 20.65 2.86 17.72
CA ARG A 159 22.12 2.90 17.67
C ARG A 159 22.80 1.65 18.24
N LYS A 160 22.24 1.02 19.28
CA LYS A 160 22.82 -0.21 19.87
C LYS A 160 22.70 -1.39 18.90
N SER A 161 21.57 -1.49 18.21
CA SER A 161 21.35 -2.50 17.18
C SER A 161 22.26 -2.28 15.98
N ILE A 162 22.38 -1.04 15.47
CA ILE A 162 23.33 -0.72 14.40
C ILE A 162 24.77 -1.08 14.78
N ASN A 163 25.22 -0.72 15.99
CA ASN A 163 26.57 -1.09 16.45
C ASN A 163 26.78 -2.62 16.51
N THR A 164 25.74 -3.37 16.85
CA THR A 164 25.79 -4.84 16.85
C THR A 164 25.91 -5.39 15.44
N ILE A 165 25.10 -4.91 14.50
CA ILE A 165 25.13 -5.30 13.09
C ILE A 165 26.48 -4.97 12.46
N LYS A 166 27.02 -3.78 12.76
CA LYS A 166 28.35 -3.32 12.33
C LYS A 166 29.49 -4.19 12.89
N ALA A 167 29.34 -4.73 14.09
CA ALA A 167 30.35 -5.57 14.73
C ALA A 167 30.30 -7.04 14.30
N CYS A 168 29.34 -7.45 13.47
CA CYS A 168 29.23 -8.84 13.00
C CYS A 168 30.51 -9.25 12.25
N LYS A 169 31.12 -10.36 12.70
CA LYS A 169 32.40 -10.87 12.16
C LYS A 169 32.23 -11.98 11.14
N ASN A 170 31.12 -12.71 11.23
CA ASN A 170 30.84 -13.86 10.37
C ASN A 170 30.35 -13.36 9.01
N GLN A 171 30.87 -13.96 7.94
CA GLN A 171 30.35 -13.71 6.61
C GLN A 171 28.87 -14.13 6.59
N THR A 172 27.98 -13.21 6.25
CA THR A 172 26.54 -13.44 6.28
C THR A 172 25.93 -12.91 4.98
N GLU A 173 25.20 -13.76 4.26
CA GLU A 173 24.36 -13.32 3.15
C GLU A 173 23.06 -12.78 3.73
N VAL A 174 22.61 -11.63 3.22
CA VAL A 174 21.37 -11.00 3.59
C VAL A 174 20.52 -10.89 2.34
N VAL A 175 19.37 -11.55 2.30
CA VAL A 175 18.41 -11.46 1.20
C VAL A 175 17.21 -10.65 1.67
N VAL A 176 16.94 -9.55 0.99
CA VAL A 176 15.81 -8.66 1.26
C VAL A 176 14.76 -8.85 0.17
N MET A 177 13.69 -9.59 0.48
CA MET A 177 12.56 -9.80 -0.43
C MET A 177 11.59 -8.62 -0.30
N PHE A 178 11.22 -7.98 -1.42
CA PHE A 178 10.33 -6.81 -1.42
C PHE A 178 9.46 -6.71 -2.67
N ALA A 179 8.37 -5.95 -2.58
CA ALA A 179 7.50 -5.63 -3.70
C ALA A 179 7.23 -4.12 -3.75
N THR A 180 7.42 -3.47 -4.91
CA THR A 180 7.20 -2.01 -5.06
C THR A 180 5.73 -1.60 -5.00
N TRP A 181 4.82 -2.56 -5.12
CA TRP A 181 3.38 -2.41 -5.08
C TRP A 181 2.77 -2.79 -3.71
N CYS A 182 3.59 -3.26 -2.75
CA CYS A 182 3.15 -3.66 -1.42
C CYS A 182 3.23 -2.49 -0.43
N SER A 183 2.11 -2.19 0.23
CA SER A 183 1.95 -1.09 1.20
C SER A 183 2.89 -1.21 2.40
N THR A 184 3.02 -2.41 2.95
CA THR A 184 3.98 -2.69 4.02
C THR A 184 5.43 -2.53 3.53
N CYS A 185 5.76 -3.02 2.33
CA CYS A 185 7.11 -2.86 1.76
C CYS A 185 7.50 -1.39 1.60
N LYS A 186 6.57 -0.52 1.17
CA LYS A 186 6.77 0.93 1.04
C LYS A 186 7.28 1.58 2.34
N VAL A 187 6.95 1.01 3.50
CA VAL A 187 7.40 1.49 4.82
C VAL A 187 8.63 0.74 5.32
N VAL A 188 8.64 -0.59 5.24
CA VAL A 188 9.69 -1.43 5.84
C VAL A 188 10.99 -1.40 5.04
N LEU A 189 10.93 -1.47 3.71
CA LEU A 189 12.12 -1.52 2.86
C LEU A 189 13.08 -0.34 3.07
N PRO A 190 12.63 0.95 3.07
CA PRO A 190 13.55 2.06 3.34
C PRO A 190 14.16 2.00 4.74
N GLN A 191 13.48 1.41 5.74
CA GLN A 191 14.10 1.19 7.05
C GLN A 191 15.24 0.18 6.97
N VAL A 192 15.00 -0.96 6.30
CA VAL A 192 16.01 -2.01 6.07
C VAL A 192 17.21 -1.47 5.29
N MET A 193 16.98 -0.72 4.22
CA MET A 193 18.04 -0.06 3.45
C MET A 193 18.87 0.87 4.34
N ARG A 194 18.21 1.70 5.17
CA ARG A 194 18.89 2.61 6.09
C ARG A 194 19.72 1.87 7.15
N ILE A 195 19.25 0.73 7.65
CA ILE A 195 19.95 -0.08 8.65
C ILE A 195 21.28 -0.60 8.10
N PHE A 196 21.26 -1.16 6.89
CA PHE A 196 22.47 -1.72 6.29
C PHE A 196 23.43 -0.64 5.78
N ASP A 197 22.91 0.49 5.30
CA ASP A 197 23.71 1.67 4.96
C ASP A 197 24.44 2.24 6.20
N ASP A 198 23.73 2.44 7.32
CA ASP A 198 24.33 2.92 8.57
C ASP A 198 25.34 1.92 9.17
N ALA A 199 25.11 0.62 9.02
CA ALA A 199 26.00 -0.41 9.52
C ALA A 199 27.30 -0.50 8.70
N ALA A 200 27.22 -0.29 7.38
CA ALA A 200 28.34 -0.31 6.43
C ALA A 200 29.34 -1.45 6.67
N ASN A 201 28.83 -2.67 6.87
CA ASN A 201 29.63 -3.84 7.24
C ASN A 201 29.94 -4.72 6.02
N SER A 202 31.21 -4.82 5.64
CA SER A 202 31.70 -5.63 4.51
C SER A 202 31.57 -7.15 4.70
N ARG A 203 31.25 -7.62 5.91
CA ARG A 203 30.90 -9.02 6.18
C ARG A 203 29.47 -9.38 5.80
N LEU A 204 28.62 -8.38 5.53
CA LEU A 204 27.24 -8.57 5.13
C LEU A 204 27.13 -8.40 3.61
N ASN A 205 26.83 -9.49 2.90
CA ASN A 205 26.54 -9.45 1.48
C ASN A 205 25.03 -9.29 1.27
N ILE A 206 24.56 -8.07 1.00
CA ILE A 206 23.14 -7.74 0.94
C ILE A 206 22.65 -7.77 -0.52
N ARG A 207 21.58 -8.52 -0.76
CA ARG A 207 20.91 -8.65 -2.06
C ARG A 207 19.45 -8.27 -1.90
N TYR A 208 18.94 -7.41 -2.77
CA TYR A 208 17.53 -7.01 -2.77
C TYR A 208 16.82 -7.69 -3.93
N ILE A 209 15.75 -8.43 -3.63
CA ILE A 209 15.00 -9.20 -4.61
C ILE A 209 13.58 -8.64 -4.71
N GLY A 210 13.28 -8.06 -5.86
CA GLY A 210 11.97 -7.51 -6.21
C GLY A 210 11.00 -8.59 -6.68
N ILE A 211 9.75 -8.54 -6.22
CA ILE A 211 8.66 -9.45 -6.55
C ILE A 211 7.67 -8.79 -7.51
N ALA A 212 7.23 -9.52 -8.53
CA ALA A 212 6.34 -9.00 -9.55
C ALA A 212 4.91 -8.82 -9.02
N GLN A 213 4.14 -7.95 -9.68
CA GLN A 213 2.69 -7.82 -9.46
C GLN A 213 1.98 -8.63 -10.56
N GLY A 214 2.17 -9.94 -10.53
CA GLY A 214 1.76 -10.85 -11.59
C GLY A 214 2.70 -10.83 -12.81
N GLY A 215 2.81 -11.99 -13.47
CA GLY A 215 3.74 -12.20 -14.59
C GLY A 215 5.22 -12.18 -14.17
N ASP A 216 6.08 -12.86 -14.92
CA ASP A 216 7.55 -12.75 -14.85
C ASP A 216 8.21 -12.80 -13.45
N GLU A 217 7.64 -13.59 -12.55
CA GLU A 217 8.15 -13.79 -11.19
C GLU A 217 9.62 -14.25 -11.17
N PRO A 218 10.43 -13.85 -10.16
CA PRO A 218 11.82 -14.29 -10.02
C PRO A 218 11.86 -15.73 -9.48
N ARG A 219 11.51 -16.70 -10.33
CA ARG A 219 11.24 -18.11 -9.96
C ARG A 219 12.36 -18.72 -9.11
N ASP A 220 13.61 -18.62 -9.54
CA ASP A 220 14.76 -19.19 -8.81
C ASP A 220 14.88 -18.63 -7.38
N ALA A 221 14.59 -17.33 -7.20
CA ALA A 221 14.61 -16.72 -5.89
C ALA A 221 13.42 -17.17 -5.03
N LEU A 222 12.23 -17.27 -5.63
CA LEU A 222 11.03 -17.74 -4.94
C LEU A 222 11.13 -19.22 -4.53
N GLU A 223 11.72 -20.07 -5.38
CA GLU A 223 12.00 -21.47 -5.08
C GLU A 223 12.98 -21.61 -3.91
N ARG A 224 13.97 -20.73 -3.83
CA ARG A 224 15.01 -20.77 -2.79
C ARG A 224 14.59 -20.12 -1.47
N TYR A 225 13.90 -18.99 -1.53
CA TYR A 225 13.66 -18.12 -0.38
C TYR A 225 12.17 -17.99 -0.02
N GLY A 226 11.27 -18.56 -0.80
CA GLY A 226 9.82 -18.47 -0.58
C GLY A 226 9.21 -17.15 -1.05
N HIS A 227 7.92 -16.99 -0.76
CA HIS A 227 7.09 -15.86 -1.20
C HIS A 227 6.88 -14.77 -0.14
N ASP A 228 7.61 -14.80 0.97
CA ASP A 228 7.44 -13.81 2.02
C ASP A 228 8.04 -12.47 1.62
N TYR A 229 7.25 -11.40 1.70
CA TYR A 229 7.72 -10.02 1.58
C TYR A 229 6.82 -9.07 2.41
N PRO A 230 7.39 -8.00 3.00
CA PRO A 230 8.81 -7.73 3.11
C PRO A 230 9.49 -8.73 4.08
N ALA A 231 10.62 -9.30 3.67
CA ALA A 231 11.38 -10.22 4.50
C ALA A 231 12.89 -9.91 4.44
N VAL A 232 13.55 -10.00 5.60
CA VAL A 232 15.02 -10.01 5.70
C VAL A 232 15.44 -11.41 6.10
N ILE A 233 16.11 -12.11 5.19
CA ILE A 233 16.54 -13.49 5.35
C ILE A 233 18.05 -13.49 5.53
N LEU A 234 18.52 -14.09 6.62
CA LEU A 234 19.93 -14.12 7.00
C LEU A 234 20.46 -15.53 6.78
N LEU A 235 21.56 -15.67 6.03
CA LEU A 235 22.17 -16.96 5.73
C LEU A 235 23.66 -16.99 6.09
N ARG A 236 24.12 -18.14 6.59
CA ARG A 236 25.55 -18.47 6.77
C ARG A 236 25.80 -19.83 6.13
N ASP A 237 26.89 -19.94 5.37
CA ASP A 237 27.25 -21.15 4.63
C ASP A 237 26.09 -21.72 3.78
N GLY A 238 25.31 -20.82 3.17
CA GLY A 238 24.15 -21.15 2.34
C GLY A 238 22.90 -21.60 3.10
N LYS A 239 22.92 -21.64 4.44
CA LYS A 239 21.78 -22.03 5.28
C LYS A 239 21.12 -20.81 5.91
N GLU A 240 19.81 -20.74 5.83
CA GLU A 240 19.00 -19.76 6.55
C GLU A 240 19.16 -19.96 8.05
N ILE A 241 19.63 -18.92 8.75
CA ILE A 241 19.78 -18.90 10.21
C ILE A 241 18.63 -18.14 10.87
N ASP A 242 17.96 -17.25 10.14
CA ASP A 242 16.76 -16.54 10.59
C ASP A 242 16.06 -15.84 9.43
N ARG A 243 14.78 -15.52 9.64
CA ARG A 243 13.91 -14.78 8.73
C ARG A 243 13.05 -13.82 9.52
N ILE A 244 13.14 -12.56 9.14
CA ILE A 244 12.45 -11.47 9.82
C ILE A 244 11.41 -10.91 8.87
N LEU A 245 10.15 -11.19 9.16
CA LEU A 245 9.00 -10.69 8.39
C LEU A 245 8.59 -9.30 8.90
N GLY A 246 8.36 -8.39 7.96
CA GLY A 246 7.79 -7.07 8.25
C GLY A 246 6.26 -7.06 8.08
N PRO A 247 5.53 -6.21 8.82
CA PRO A 247 6.03 -5.31 9.85
C PRO A 247 6.30 -6.05 11.17
N THR A 248 7.21 -5.51 11.99
CA THR A 248 7.50 -6.02 13.34
C THR A 248 6.89 -5.11 14.42
N PRO A 249 6.46 -5.65 15.57
CA PRO A 249 5.94 -4.83 16.67
C PRO A 249 7.02 -4.01 17.41
N TYR A 250 8.28 -4.20 17.04
CA TYR A 250 9.46 -3.49 17.53
C TYR A 250 10.32 -3.06 16.33
N PRO A 251 11.30 -2.15 16.49
CA PRO A 251 12.20 -1.77 15.40
C PRO A 251 12.92 -2.99 14.79
N ILE A 252 12.83 -3.16 13.47
CA ILE A 252 13.28 -4.38 12.75
C ILE A 252 14.78 -4.67 12.93
N GLU A 253 15.61 -3.64 13.10
CA GLU A 253 17.03 -3.74 13.43
C GLU A 253 17.29 -4.48 14.74
N ASN A 254 16.33 -4.50 15.68
CA ASN A 254 16.49 -5.25 16.93
C ASN A 254 16.46 -6.76 16.68
N ALA A 255 15.60 -7.23 15.76
CA ALA A 255 15.61 -8.63 15.33
C ALA A 255 16.90 -8.95 14.58
N ILE A 256 17.26 -8.13 13.58
CA ILE A 256 18.49 -8.32 12.79
C ILE A 256 19.72 -8.38 13.71
N ALA A 257 19.84 -7.43 14.63
CA ALA A 257 20.93 -7.38 15.59
C ALA A 257 20.93 -8.59 16.54
N LYS A 258 19.77 -9.10 16.95
CA LYS A 258 19.67 -10.29 17.81
C LYS A 258 20.25 -11.52 17.09
N THR A 259 19.97 -11.67 15.80
CA THR A 259 20.46 -12.79 14.98
C THR A 259 21.97 -12.68 14.69
N LEU A 260 22.46 -11.46 14.46
CA LEU A 260 23.86 -11.22 14.07
C LEU A 260 24.86 -11.11 15.23
N ARG A 261 24.39 -11.22 16.48
CA ARG A 261 25.25 -11.26 17.68
C ARG A 261 26.23 -12.42 17.69
#